data_AF-A0A1I7YZG5-F1
#
_entry.id   AF-A0A1I7YZG5-F1
#
_cell.length_a   1.000
_cell.length_b   1.000
_cell.length_c   1.000
_cell.angle_alpha   90.00
_cell.angle_beta   90.00
_cell.angle_gamma   90.00
#
_symmetry.space_group_name_H-M   'P 1'
#
loop_
_entity.id
_entity.type
_entity.pdbx_description
1 polymer ?
#
loop_
_entity_poly.entity_id
_entity_poly.type
_entity_poly.pdbx_seq_one_letter_code
_entity_poly.pdbx_strand_id
1 'polypeptide(L)'
;MKPFVFAALFAFSLAWVVEEEKCGPHEAWVDCPHCEPTCQQPTGLLCMRFGCQEGCGCQAPFVRHNDECVIYTDCPNLKKNATAPSKKCGAHQTYHKACGPCFASCEAPDHEECVKFCTGPGCFCDAPYVMLNDKCVLPEECPDVGGIV
;
A
#
# COMPACT_ATOMS: atom_id res chain seq x y z
N MET A 1 -51.89 -51.03 -27.27
CA MET A 1 -50.94 -50.77 -28.37
C MET A 1 -50.88 -49.28 -28.65
N LYS A 2 -49.65 -48.75 -28.67
CA LYS A 2 -49.13 -47.41 -29.01
C LYS A 2 -48.87 -46.41 -27.87
N PRO A 3 -47.68 -45.77 -27.89
CA PRO A 3 -46.94 -45.48 -26.67
C PRO A 3 -46.88 -43.99 -26.36
N PHE A 4 -46.95 -43.68 -25.06
CA PHE A 4 -46.56 -42.39 -24.51
C PHE A 4 -45.04 -42.33 -24.48
N VAL A 5 -44.43 -41.54 -25.37
CA VAL A 5 -43.01 -41.18 -25.30
C VAL A 5 -42.90 -39.68 -25.53
N PHE A 6 -42.96 -38.91 -24.45
CA PHE A 6 -42.50 -37.52 -24.43
C PHE A 6 -40.98 -37.56 -24.31
N ALA A 7 -40.29 -37.51 -25.46
CA ALA A 7 -38.86 -37.28 -25.51
C ALA A 7 -38.59 -35.81 -25.17
N ALA A 8 -38.43 -35.51 -23.88
CA ALA A 8 -37.94 -34.22 -23.43
C ALA A 8 -36.45 -34.11 -23.80
N LEU A 9 -36.19 -33.40 -24.90
CA LEU A 9 -34.86 -32.94 -25.28
C LEU A 9 -34.40 -31.92 -24.24
N PHE A 10 -33.76 -32.39 -23.17
CA PHE A 10 -32.97 -31.53 -22.30
C PHE A 10 -31.79 -31.02 -23.11
N ALA A 11 -31.92 -29.81 -23.65
CA ALA A 11 -30.80 -29.02 -24.08
C ALA A 11 -29.96 -28.72 -22.82
N PHE A 12 -28.98 -29.59 -22.55
CA PHE A 12 -27.89 -29.26 -21.65
C PHE A 12 -27.09 -28.15 -22.33
N SER A 13 -27.54 -26.91 -22.14
CA SER A 13 -26.69 -25.74 -22.33
C SER A 13 -25.46 -25.97 -21.49
N LEU A 14 -24.35 -26.33 -22.15
CA LEU A 14 -23.02 -26.16 -21.60
C LEU A 14 -22.84 -24.63 -21.48
N ALA A 15 -23.43 -24.04 -20.45
CA ALA A 15 -22.96 -22.78 -19.92
C ALA A 15 -21.58 -23.13 -19.35
N TRP A 16 -20.55 -22.77 -20.10
CA TRP A 16 -19.18 -22.85 -19.65
C TRP A 16 -19.14 -22.01 -18.37
N VAL A 17 -19.04 -22.68 -17.23
CA VAL A 17 -18.72 -21.99 -15.98
C VAL A 17 -17.33 -21.43 -16.20
N VAL A 18 -17.27 -20.16 -16.59
CA VAL A 18 -16.04 -19.39 -16.49
C VAL A 18 -15.86 -19.21 -15.00
N GLU A 19 -14.93 -19.96 -14.43
CA GLU A 19 -14.42 -19.71 -13.09
C GLU A 19 -13.78 -18.32 -13.17
N GLU A 20 -14.52 -17.28 -12.78
CA GLU A 20 -13.94 -15.95 -12.60
C GLU A 20 -12.77 -16.13 -11.63
N GLU A 21 -11.56 -15.77 -12.05
CA GLU A 21 -10.37 -15.76 -11.23
C GLU A 21 -10.56 -14.72 -10.12
N LYS A 22 -11.25 -15.13 -9.05
CA LYS A 22 -11.63 -14.28 -7.94
C LYS A 22 -10.45 -14.17 -7.00
N CYS A 23 -9.78 -13.04 -7.08
CA CYS A 23 -8.83 -12.65 -6.06
C CYS A 23 -9.51 -12.51 -4.69
N GLY A 24 -8.71 -12.69 -3.64
CA GLY A 24 -9.16 -12.64 -2.26
C GLY A 24 -9.53 -11.23 -1.79
N PRO A 25 -9.91 -11.09 -0.51
CA PRO A 25 -10.18 -9.80 0.09
C PRO A 25 -8.99 -8.84 -0.04
N HIS A 26 -9.26 -7.63 -0.53
CA HIS A 26 -8.26 -6.59 -0.77
C HIS A 26 -7.17 -6.95 -1.80
N GLU A 27 -7.45 -7.93 -2.65
CA GLU A 27 -6.62 -8.26 -3.79
C GLU A 27 -7.29 -7.84 -5.11
N ALA A 28 -6.46 -7.61 -6.12
CA ALA A 28 -6.87 -7.40 -7.50
C ALA A 28 -5.99 -8.21 -8.43
N TRP A 29 -6.52 -8.57 -9.61
CA TRP A 29 -5.72 -9.13 -10.68
C TRP A 29 -4.75 -8.07 -11.20
N VAL A 30 -3.45 -8.33 -11.09
CA VAL A 30 -2.39 -7.39 -11.47
C VAL A 30 -1.35 -8.10 -12.32
N ASP A 31 -0.67 -7.33 -13.17
CA ASP A 31 0.36 -7.86 -14.08
C ASP A 31 1.55 -8.50 -13.34
N CYS A 32 1.77 -8.12 -12.08
CA CYS A 32 2.95 -8.54 -11.33
C CYS A 32 2.75 -8.47 -9.81
N PRO A 33 2.07 -9.45 -9.19
CA PRO A 33 1.75 -9.46 -7.77
C PRO A 33 3.00 -9.62 -6.89
N HIS A 34 4.08 -10.22 -7.40
CA HIS A 34 5.35 -10.36 -6.67
C HIS A 34 6.01 -9.01 -6.30
N CYS A 35 5.63 -7.92 -6.98
CA CYS A 35 6.11 -6.57 -6.69
C CYS A 35 5.33 -5.83 -5.61
N GLU A 36 4.32 -6.46 -5.01
CA GLU A 36 3.49 -5.80 -4.01
C GLU A 36 4.27 -5.45 -2.72
N PRO A 37 3.91 -4.36 -2.04
CA PRO A 37 4.52 -4.01 -0.76
C PRO A 37 4.20 -5.06 0.31
N THR A 38 5.13 -5.27 1.24
CA THR A 38 4.96 -6.19 2.37
C THR A 38 5.14 -5.47 3.70
N CYS A 39 4.72 -6.10 4.81
CA CYS A 39 4.99 -5.56 6.14
C CYS A 39 6.49 -5.43 6.50
N GLN A 40 7.37 -6.12 5.77
CA GLN A 40 8.83 -6.06 5.94
C GLN A 40 9.45 -5.02 5.01
N GLN A 41 8.84 -4.80 3.86
CA GLN A 41 9.30 -3.88 2.81
C GLN A 41 8.10 -3.11 2.25
N PRO A 42 7.66 -2.06 2.97
CA PRO A 42 6.45 -1.30 2.61
C PRO A 42 6.69 -0.36 1.43
N THR A 43 7.92 0.12 1.29
CA THR A 43 8.41 0.75 0.06
C THR A 43 8.86 -0.38 -0.85
N GLY A 44 8.05 -0.69 -1.87
CA GLY A 44 8.37 -1.66 -2.92
C GLY A 44 9.63 -1.25 -3.71
N LEU A 45 10.78 -1.40 -3.07
CA LEU A 45 12.09 -1.04 -3.58
C LEU A 45 12.31 -1.80 -4.90
N LEU A 46 12.62 -1.06 -5.97
CA LEU A 46 13.04 -1.54 -7.29
C LEU A 46 12.61 -2.98 -7.59
N CYS A 47 11.33 -3.17 -7.88
CA CYS A 47 10.88 -4.48 -8.35
C CYS A 47 11.26 -4.68 -9.83
N MET A 48 12.20 -5.60 -10.07
CA MET A 48 12.57 -5.99 -11.42
C MET A 48 11.46 -6.86 -12.01
N ARG A 49 10.64 -6.30 -12.92
CA ARG A 49 9.50 -6.99 -13.56
C ARG A 49 9.89 -8.10 -14.56
N PHE A 50 11.17 -8.46 -14.64
CA PHE A 50 11.63 -9.51 -15.55
C PHE A 50 11.13 -10.87 -15.08
N GLY A 51 10.37 -11.57 -15.94
CA GLY A 51 9.82 -12.88 -15.63
C GLY A 51 8.60 -12.85 -14.70
N CYS A 52 7.93 -11.70 -14.58
CA CYS A 52 6.72 -11.62 -13.77
C CYS A 52 5.52 -12.25 -14.48
N GLN A 53 4.66 -12.89 -13.70
CA GLN A 53 3.42 -13.49 -14.16
C GLN A 53 2.24 -12.74 -13.52
N GLU A 54 1.18 -12.54 -14.30
CA GLU A 54 -0.07 -11.98 -13.79
C GLU A 54 -0.69 -12.88 -12.70
N GLY A 55 -1.42 -12.26 -11.79
CA GLY A 55 -2.11 -12.96 -10.71
C GLY A 55 -2.67 -11.99 -9.68
N CYS A 56 -3.15 -12.53 -8.57
CA CYS A 56 -3.75 -11.74 -7.49
C CYS A 56 -2.68 -11.07 -6.62
N GLY A 57 -2.75 -9.74 -6.53
CA GLY A 57 -1.87 -8.91 -5.70
C GLY A 57 -2.66 -7.94 -4.83
N CYS A 58 -2.07 -7.49 -3.72
CA CYS A 58 -2.69 -6.54 -2.81
C CYS A 58 -2.94 -5.21 -3.51
N GLN A 59 -4.19 -4.76 -3.48
CA GLN A 59 -4.52 -3.43 -3.97
C GLN A 59 -4.01 -2.37 -2.99
N ALA A 60 -3.63 -1.19 -3.48
CA ALA A 60 -3.33 -0.06 -2.60
C ALA A 60 -4.59 0.31 -1.77
N PRO A 61 -4.45 0.65 -0.47
CA PRO A 61 -3.23 0.86 0.31
C PRO A 61 -2.77 -0.37 1.14
N PHE A 62 -3.19 -1.58 0.77
CA PHE A 62 -2.89 -2.80 1.51
C PHE A 62 -1.50 -3.34 1.18
N VAL A 63 -0.89 -4.02 2.15
CA VAL A 63 0.40 -4.68 2.04
C VAL A 63 0.26 -6.17 2.37
N ARG A 64 1.11 -7.00 1.78
CA ARG A 64 1.08 -8.45 2.03
C ARG A 64 1.68 -8.80 3.39
N HIS A 65 0.98 -9.64 4.13
CA HIS A 65 1.45 -10.24 5.37
C HIS A 65 0.85 -11.64 5.57
N ASN A 66 1.69 -12.68 5.57
CA ASN A 66 1.26 -14.08 5.73
C ASN A 66 0.06 -14.43 4.83
N ASP A 67 0.23 -14.19 3.53
CA ASP A 67 -0.77 -14.41 2.47
C ASP A 67 -2.01 -13.49 2.51
N GLU A 68 -2.19 -12.68 3.55
CA GLU A 68 -3.28 -11.72 3.65
C GLU A 68 -2.87 -10.30 3.24
N CYS A 69 -3.79 -9.55 2.63
CA CYS A 69 -3.63 -8.13 2.38
C CYS A 69 -4.18 -7.33 3.56
N VAL A 70 -3.27 -6.76 4.35
CA VAL A 70 -3.59 -5.98 5.54
C VAL A 70 -3.27 -4.51 5.32
N ILE A 71 -3.95 -3.61 6.01
CA ILE A 71 -3.51 -2.22 6.03
C ILE A 71 -2.16 -2.14 6.74
N TYR A 72 -1.25 -1.31 6.25
CA TYR A 72 0.12 -1.25 6.78
C TYR A 72 0.18 -1.02 8.30
N THR A 73 -0.76 -0.24 8.86
CA THR A 73 -0.91 0.00 10.30
C THR A 73 -1.10 -1.27 11.13
N ASP A 74 -1.62 -2.34 10.53
CA ASP A 74 -1.84 -3.62 11.20
C ASP A 74 -0.63 -4.56 11.21
N CYS A 75 0.43 -4.21 10.49
CA CYS A 75 1.67 -4.96 10.46
C CYS A 75 2.23 -5.20 11.87
N PRO A 76 2.59 -6.44 12.23
CA PRO A 76 3.07 -6.76 13.58
C PRO A 76 4.39 -6.08 13.95
N ASN A 77 5.21 -5.73 12.95
CA ASN A 77 6.46 -4.99 13.16
C ASN A 77 6.21 -3.57 13.67
N LEU A 78 5.11 -2.93 13.27
CA LEU A 78 4.69 -1.64 13.81
C LEU A 78 4.17 -1.79 15.24
N LYS A 79 3.41 -2.85 15.52
CA LYS A 79 2.88 -3.14 16.86
C LYS A 79 4.00 -3.41 17.89
N LYS A 80 5.12 -4.02 17.48
CA LYS A 80 6.31 -4.20 18.34
C LYS A 80 7.02 -2.89 18.65
N ASN A 81 7.04 -1.95 17.71
CA ASN A 81 7.52 -0.58 17.92
C ASN A 81 6.46 0.35 18.55
N ALA A 82 5.21 -0.11 18.70
CA ALA A 82 4.12 0.65 19.30
C ALA A 82 4.13 0.63 20.84
N THR A 83 5.17 0.09 21.47
CA THR A 83 5.37 0.21 22.92
C THR A 83 5.93 1.60 23.27
N ALA A 84 5.11 2.63 22.98
CA ALA A 84 5.14 4.02 23.48
C ALA A 84 6.31 4.96 23.05
N PRO A 85 6.09 6.31 22.94
CA PRO A 85 5.15 7.07 23.75
C PRO A 85 4.30 8.16 23.05
N SER A 86 3.03 8.16 23.43
CA SER A 86 2.11 9.31 23.42
C SER A 86 1.67 9.86 22.05
N LYS A 87 0.39 10.22 21.95
CA LYS A 87 -0.16 11.06 20.86
C LYS A 87 0.47 12.48 20.80
N LYS A 88 1.64 12.71 21.39
CA LYS A 88 2.30 14.02 21.40
C LYS A 88 3.41 13.98 20.35
N CYS A 89 3.10 14.53 19.20
CA CYS A 89 4.14 14.93 18.26
C CYS A 89 4.91 16.15 18.79
N GLY A 90 6.07 16.41 18.20
CA GLY A 90 6.86 17.59 18.46
C GLY A 90 6.21 18.87 17.93
N ALA A 91 6.91 19.99 18.03
CA ALA A 91 6.45 21.24 17.43
C ALA A 91 6.34 21.09 15.90
N HIS A 92 5.29 21.68 15.32
CA HIS A 92 5.02 21.66 13.88
C HIS A 92 4.87 20.25 13.29
N GLN A 93 4.33 19.33 14.11
CA GLN A 93 4.05 17.96 13.70
C GLN A 93 2.61 17.57 14.02
N THR A 94 1.96 16.93 13.06
CA THR A 94 0.64 16.31 13.23
C THR A 94 0.77 14.79 13.25
N TYR A 95 0.05 14.15 14.18
CA TYR A 95 -0.03 12.69 14.22
C TYR A 95 -1.06 12.19 13.20
N HIS A 96 -0.60 11.44 12.21
CA HIS A 96 -1.47 10.75 11.27
C HIS A 96 -1.69 9.32 11.73
N LYS A 97 -2.95 8.92 11.87
CA LYS A 97 -3.35 7.54 12.29
C LYS A 97 -3.24 6.51 11.16
N ALA A 98 -3.18 6.98 9.93
CA ALA A 98 -3.07 6.19 8.71
C ALA A 98 -1.97 6.81 7.85
N CYS A 99 -2.24 7.12 6.59
CA CYS A 99 -1.28 7.81 5.74
C CYS A 99 -1.20 9.30 6.09
N GLY A 100 0.02 9.75 6.41
CA GLY A 100 0.36 11.16 6.41
C GLY A 100 0.68 11.68 5.01
N PRO A 101 0.95 12.99 4.87
CA PRO A 101 1.49 13.56 3.65
C PRO A 101 2.85 12.92 3.30
N CYS A 102 3.36 13.15 2.07
CA CYS A 102 4.72 12.74 1.78
C CYS A 102 5.70 13.31 2.80
N PHE A 103 6.76 12.54 3.08
CA PHE A 103 7.77 12.93 4.05
C PHE A 103 8.65 14.03 3.45
N ALA A 104 8.25 15.28 3.65
CA ALA A 104 9.04 16.43 3.26
C ALA A 104 10.32 16.50 4.11
N SER A 105 11.46 16.62 3.45
CA SER A 105 12.81 16.65 4.05
C SER A 105 13.60 17.82 3.49
N CYS A 106 14.76 18.13 4.07
CA CYS A 106 15.63 19.17 3.53
C CYS A 106 16.08 18.89 2.08
N GLU A 107 16.24 17.62 1.71
CA GLU A 107 16.63 17.20 0.37
C GLU A 107 15.45 17.19 -0.62
N ALA A 108 14.22 17.05 -0.10
CA ALA A 108 12.99 17.02 -0.87
C ALA A 108 11.88 17.74 -0.09
N PRO A 109 11.80 19.09 -0.18
CA PRO A 109 10.94 19.91 0.69
C PRO A 109 9.46 19.90 0.28
N ASP A 110 9.06 19.01 -0.61
CA ASP A 110 7.72 18.96 -1.15
C ASP A 110 6.75 18.15 -0.25
N HIS A 111 5.57 18.71 -0.01
CA HIS A 111 4.51 18.16 0.84
C HIS A 111 3.37 17.52 0.04
N GLU A 112 3.56 17.28 -1.26
CA GLU A 112 2.54 16.64 -2.12
C GLU A 112 1.93 15.37 -1.48
N GLU A 113 0.66 15.12 -1.77
CA GLU A 113 -0.02 13.93 -1.29
C GLU A 113 0.65 12.68 -1.88
N CYS A 114 1.14 11.80 -1.02
CA CYS A 114 1.77 10.55 -1.42
C CYS A 114 0.73 9.60 -2.04
N VAL A 115 0.47 9.75 -3.34
CA VAL A 115 -0.47 8.91 -4.10
C VAL A 115 0.03 7.48 -4.31
N LYS A 116 1.32 7.20 -4.05
CA LYS A 116 1.94 5.88 -4.33
C LYS A 116 2.56 5.16 -3.15
N PHE A 117 3.08 5.86 -2.13
CA PHE A 117 3.84 5.24 -1.05
C PHE A 117 3.49 5.87 0.30
N CYS A 118 2.67 5.16 1.07
CA CYS A 118 2.29 5.56 2.41
C CYS A 118 3.30 5.01 3.43
N THR A 119 3.95 5.90 4.19
CA THR A 119 4.93 5.51 5.23
C THR A 119 4.28 4.99 6.52
N GLY A 120 2.94 5.02 6.61
CA GLY A 120 2.17 4.57 7.76
C GLY A 120 1.94 5.64 8.83
N PRO A 121 1.43 5.25 10.00
CA PRO A 121 1.09 6.17 11.08
C PRO A 121 2.35 6.76 11.70
N GLY A 122 2.30 8.02 12.09
CA GLY A 122 3.46 8.72 12.63
C GLY A 122 3.22 10.22 12.78
N CYS A 123 4.25 10.91 13.24
CA CYS A 123 4.28 12.37 13.29
C CYS A 123 4.89 12.90 11.99
N PHE A 124 4.15 13.72 11.26
CA PHE A 124 4.57 14.33 10.00
C PHE A 124 4.68 15.83 10.19
N CYS A 125 5.66 16.46 9.53
CA CYS A 125 5.80 17.91 9.57
C CYS A 125 4.62 18.58 8.87
N ASP A 126 4.01 19.55 9.53
CA ASP A 126 2.99 20.40 8.92
C ASP A 126 3.66 21.29 7.85
N ALA A 127 2.99 21.55 6.72
CA ALA A 127 3.51 22.55 5.77
C ALA A 127 3.60 23.93 6.45
N PRO A 128 4.66 24.72 6.22
CA PRO A 128 5.75 24.53 5.25
C PRO A 128 7.02 23.85 5.83
N TYR A 129 6.94 23.21 7.00
CA TYR A 129 8.10 22.66 7.71
C TYR A 129 8.55 21.33 7.12
N VAL A 130 9.87 21.10 7.08
CA VAL A 130 10.50 19.88 6.58
C VAL A 130 11.23 19.14 7.71
N MET A 131 11.35 17.83 7.60
CA MET A 131 12.03 17.03 8.61
C MET A 131 13.56 17.15 8.49
N LEU A 132 14.21 17.47 9.61
CA LEU A 132 15.65 17.42 9.80
C LEU A 132 15.96 16.90 11.21
N ASN A 133 16.62 15.74 11.31
CA ASN A 133 17.02 15.12 12.58
C ASN A 133 15.85 15.02 13.61
N ASP A 134 14.73 14.43 13.18
CA ASP A 134 13.49 14.26 13.97
C ASP A 134 12.80 15.57 14.41
N LYS A 135 13.21 16.72 13.84
CA LYS A 135 12.59 18.03 14.07
C LYS A 135 12.03 18.59 12.78
N CYS A 136 10.94 19.35 12.89
CA CYS A 136 10.38 20.10 11.78
C CYS A 136 10.93 21.51 11.79
N VAL A 137 11.63 21.88 10.74
CA VAL A 137 12.32 23.16 10.55
C VAL A 137 11.82 23.81 9.27
N LEU A 138 12.03 25.12 9.11
CA LEU A 138 11.77 25.76 7.81
C LEU A 138 12.83 25.32 6.79
N PRO A 139 12.50 25.26 5.49
CA PRO A 139 13.48 24.93 4.45
C PRO A 139 14.72 25.84 4.45
N GLU A 140 14.59 27.08 4.89
CA GLU A 140 15.69 28.05 5.05
C GLU A 140 16.65 27.72 6.21
N GLU A 141 16.23 26.85 7.14
CA GLU A 141 17.04 26.36 8.26
C GLU A 141 17.75 25.05 7.91
N CYS A 142 17.51 24.51 6.71
CA CYS A 142 18.23 23.34 6.23
C CYS A 142 19.71 23.67 6.01
N PRO A 143 20.62 22.74 6.33
CA PRO A 143 22.02 22.92 6.00
C PRO A 143 22.14 23.09 4.49
N ASP A 144 22.95 24.06 4.03
CA ASP A 144 23.31 24.20 2.62
C ASP A 144 23.96 22.89 2.17
N VAL A 145 23.18 22.02 1.52
CA VAL A 145 23.72 20.87 0.80
C VAL A 145 24.37 21.47 -0.43
N GLY A 146 25.65 21.83 -0.30
CA GLY A 146 26.44 22.53 -1.31
C GLY A 146 26.08 22.06 -2.71
N GLY A 147 25.55 22.99 -3.49
CA GLY A 147 24.95 22.74 -4.79
C GLY A 147 25.81 21.85 -5.68
N ILE A 148 25.17 20.87 -6.32
CA ILE A 148 25.76 20.19 -7.45
C ILE A 148 24.99 20.69 -8.68
N VAL A 149 25.74 21.48 -9.47
CA VAL A 149 25.42 21.92 -10.83
C VAL A 149 25.22 20.71 -11.74
#